data_AF-A0A2T4WUX3-F1
#
_entry.id   AF-A0A2T4WUX3-F1
#
_cell.length_a   1.000
_cell.length_b   1.000
_cell.length_c   1.000
_cell.angle_alpha   90.00
_cell.angle_beta   90.00
_cell.angle_gamma   90.00
#
_symmetry.space_group_name_H-M   'P 1'
#
loop_
_entity.id
_entity.type
_entity.pdbx_description
1 polymer ?
#
loop_
_entity_poly.entity_id
_entity_poly.type
_entity_poly.pdbx_seq_one_letter_code
_entity_poly.pdbx_strand_id
1 'polypeptide(L)'
;MTDRFTGEEGSLVVTAADGAPFSATVSGNQVQISTNASGSANLTIRANLAPQVFVRNITVQVVNTPVASLNLNRPSQRVNNATQSSFSYVARDAEGNRILLGDKLKFSLSKEGIGSISSTGRYTPNPNVITEFKGIITDEITGLTAESDVVTMFAAIREGTDYTLTNGEDLSLFIPSEAIQGPAEVSLRISTPEKPKKYVIAEGTNLSLTASDVIYRIRFSGEALNPGASLTIPEQESLALFQGEKHVGRFDQSTLQWELFPTTRTGVGYRIENFTQLGQFTVLSENLPLGVEKLGILPNPFSPMIEPGARIGYMLTTDSPPAIVSMEIYNLRGQLVRKILTDVEQLPGRYGSSNSPLEITWDGLTEDGTMANNGRYILRMNVRDGKNEVEKLEQIILIK
;
A
#
# COMPACT_ATOMS: atom_id res chain seq x y z
N MET A 1 -3.46 -35.96 6.02
CA MET A 1 -2.80 -36.76 7.07
C MET A 1 -1.49 -37.26 6.50
N THR A 2 -0.36 -36.89 7.07
CA THR A 2 0.95 -37.42 6.68
C THR A 2 1.44 -38.32 7.80
N ASP A 3 1.23 -39.63 7.66
CA ASP A 3 1.98 -40.61 8.43
C ASP A 3 3.26 -40.93 7.67
N ARG A 4 4.40 -40.83 8.35
CA ARG A 4 5.71 -41.17 7.81
C ARG A 4 6.02 -42.62 8.17
N PHE A 5 6.18 -43.47 7.17
CA PHE A 5 6.81 -44.77 7.31
C PHE A 5 8.30 -44.59 7.01
N THR A 6 9.19 -45.00 7.91
CA THR A 6 10.65 -44.99 7.71
C THR A 6 11.21 -46.37 8.03
N GLY A 7 11.74 -47.06 7.03
CA GLY A 7 12.45 -48.33 7.16
C GLY A 7 13.26 -48.62 5.89
N GLU A 8 14.43 -49.25 6.03
CA GLU A 8 15.44 -49.37 4.97
C GLU A 8 15.08 -50.36 3.85
N GLU A 9 14.11 -51.26 4.05
CA GLU A 9 13.63 -52.20 3.02
C GLU A 9 12.13 -52.48 3.18
N GLY A 10 11.28 -51.55 2.74
CA GLY A 10 9.83 -51.69 2.79
C GLY A 10 9.14 -51.39 1.46
N SER A 11 8.17 -52.23 1.08
CA SER A 11 7.31 -51.97 -0.09
C SER A 11 5.95 -51.44 0.37
N LEU A 12 5.47 -50.37 -0.26
CA LEU A 12 4.10 -49.88 -0.09
C LEU A 12 3.24 -50.37 -1.27
N VAL A 13 2.10 -50.97 -0.95
CA VAL A 13 1.07 -51.34 -1.93
C VAL A 13 -0.23 -50.64 -1.53
N VAL A 14 -0.90 -50.04 -2.51
CA VAL A 14 -2.18 -49.37 -2.33
C VAL A 14 -3.17 -50.03 -3.26
N THR A 15 -4.23 -50.57 -2.68
CA THR A 15 -5.32 -51.16 -3.45
C THR A 15 -6.58 -50.32 -3.23
N ALA A 16 -7.15 -49.82 -4.31
CA ALA A 16 -8.50 -49.24 -4.29
C ALA A 16 -9.52 -50.37 -4.50
N ALA A 17 -10.69 -50.27 -3.87
CA ALA A 17 -11.80 -51.18 -4.16
C ALA A 17 -12.17 -51.11 -5.65
N ASP A 18 -12.42 -52.28 -6.24
CA ASP A 18 -12.67 -52.45 -7.68
C ASP A 18 -13.80 -51.53 -8.17
N GLY A 19 -13.57 -50.79 -9.27
CA GLY A 19 -14.56 -49.87 -9.87
C GLY A 19 -14.63 -48.44 -9.29
N ALA A 20 -13.77 -48.08 -8.33
CA ALA A 20 -13.71 -46.70 -7.83
C ALA A 20 -13.03 -45.75 -8.86
N PRO A 21 -13.46 -44.48 -9.03
CA PRO A 21 -12.88 -43.55 -10.02
C PRO A 21 -11.46 -43.05 -9.67
N PHE A 22 -10.76 -43.76 -8.79
CA PHE A 22 -9.52 -43.34 -8.18
C PHE A 22 -8.35 -44.15 -8.74
N SER A 23 -7.27 -43.46 -9.07
CA SER A 23 -5.95 -44.04 -9.34
C SER A 23 -5.03 -43.76 -8.15
N ALA A 24 -4.18 -44.71 -7.80
CA ALA A 24 -3.16 -44.54 -6.78
C ALA A 24 -1.79 -44.88 -7.36
N THR A 25 -0.80 -44.02 -7.12
CA THR A 25 0.59 -44.26 -7.47
C THR A 25 1.44 -44.17 -6.21
N VAL A 26 2.47 -45.02 -6.13
CA VAL A 26 3.38 -45.09 -4.99
C VAL A 26 4.76 -44.63 -5.48
N SER A 27 5.35 -43.65 -4.79
CA SER A 27 6.70 -43.15 -5.08
C SER A 27 7.48 -43.06 -3.76
N GLY A 28 8.42 -43.99 -3.56
CA GLY A 28 9.11 -44.18 -2.28
C GLY A 28 8.11 -44.41 -1.14
N ASN A 29 8.12 -43.53 -0.14
CA ASN A 29 7.24 -43.60 1.03
C ASN A 29 5.97 -42.73 0.90
N GLN A 30 5.65 -42.27 -0.32
CA GLN A 30 4.47 -41.45 -0.59
C GLN A 30 3.46 -42.18 -1.47
N VAL A 31 2.18 -41.98 -1.17
CA VAL A 31 1.05 -42.45 -1.96
C VAL A 31 0.33 -41.23 -2.52
N GLN A 32 0.24 -41.12 -3.85
CA GLN A 32 -0.54 -40.10 -4.53
C GLN A 32 -1.83 -40.73 -5.07
N ILE A 33 -2.97 -40.16 -4.67
CA ILE A 33 -4.30 -40.59 -5.11
C ILE A 33 -4.86 -39.50 -6.03
N SER A 34 -5.35 -39.88 -7.20
CA SER A 34 -5.94 -38.96 -8.19
C SER A 34 -7.27 -39.50 -8.69
N THR A 35 -8.29 -38.63 -8.79
CA THR A 35 -9.59 -38.96 -9.42
C THR A 35 -10.06 -37.75 -10.23
N ASN A 36 -10.78 -38.02 -11.32
CA ASN A 36 -11.42 -37.01 -12.15
C ASN A 36 -12.95 -36.96 -11.96
N ALA A 37 -13.50 -37.80 -11.07
CA ALA A 37 -14.93 -37.89 -10.79
C ALA A 37 -15.20 -37.92 -9.29
N SER A 38 -16.38 -37.42 -8.91
CA SER A 38 -16.88 -37.57 -7.54
C SER A 38 -17.17 -39.03 -7.21
N GLY A 39 -17.01 -39.40 -5.95
CA GLY A 39 -17.23 -40.76 -5.47
C GLY A 39 -16.53 -41.04 -4.14
N SER A 40 -16.76 -42.23 -3.61
CA SER A 40 -16.07 -42.75 -2.43
C SER A 40 -15.10 -43.84 -2.84
N ALA A 41 -13.90 -43.83 -2.28
CA ALA A 41 -12.98 -44.96 -2.32
C ALA A 41 -12.57 -45.37 -0.92
N ASN A 42 -12.74 -46.65 -0.61
CA ASN A 42 -12.02 -47.27 0.48
C ASN A 42 -10.67 -47.74 -0.05
N LEU A 43 -9.61 -47.10 0.43
CA LEU A 43 -8.23 -47.41 0.07
C LEU A 43 -7.62 -48.25 1.18
N THR A 44 -7.07 -49.40 0.80
CA THR A 44 -6.25 -50.22 1.70
C THR A 44 -4.79 -49.93 1.41
N ILE A 45 -4.11 -49.30 2.37
CA ILE A 45 -2.67 -49.07 2.34
C ILE A 45 -2.00 -50.21 3.10
N ARG A 46 -1.17 -50.99 2.42
CA ARG A 46 -0.38 -52.06 3.00
C ARG A 46 1.10 -51.71 2.93
N ALA A 47 1.73 -51.55 4.09
CA ALA A 47 3.17 -51.41 4.23
C ALA A 47 3.76 -52.74 4.69
N ASN A 48 4.63 -53.34 3.89
CA ASN A 48 5.38 -54.53 4.27
C ASN A 48 6.77 -54.09 4.74
N LEU A 49 7.07 -54.27 6.03
CA LEU A 49 8.35 -53.99 6.67
C LEU A 49 8.77 -55.26 7.42
N ALA A 50 9.49 -56.17 6.76
CA ALA A 50 9.74 -57.51 7.31
C ALA A 50 10.33 -57.45 8.74
N PRO A 51 9.78 -58.21 9.72
CA PRO A 51 8.71 -59.22 9.63
C PRO A 51 7.28 -58.68 9.86
N GLN A 52 7.08 -57.37 9.95
CA GLN A 52 5.81 -56.72 10.27
C GLN A 52 5.05 -56.26 9.02
N VAL A 53 3.73 -56.46 9.00
CA VAL A 53 2.84 -55.92 7.97
C VAL A 53 1.86 -54.98 8.63
N PHE A 54 1.86 -53.72 8.18
CA PHE A 54 0.88 -52.73 8.61
C PHE A 54 -0.15 -52.54 7.52
N VAL A 55 -1.42 -52.69 7.88
CA VAL A 55 -2.57 -52.44 7.00
C VAL A 55 -3.40 -51.32 7.59
N ARG A 56 -3.69 -50.30 6.78
CA ARG A 56 -4.59 -49.22 7.16
C ARG A 56 -5.62 -49.00 6.07
N ASN A 57 -6.88 -48.93 6.48
CA ASN A 57 -7.97 -48.56 5.60
C ASN A 57 -8.25 -47.06 5.74
N ILE A 58 -8.35 -46.36 4.62
CA ILE A 58 -8.68 -44.94 4.55
C ILE A 58 -9.85 -44.79 3.59
N THR A 59 -10.94 -44.18 4.05
CA THR A 59 -12.04 -43.78 3.18
C THR A 59 -11.78 -42.38 2.67
N VAL A 60 -11.72 -42.22 1.34
CA VAL A 60 -11.60 -40.94 0.65
C VAL A 60 -12.92 -40.66 -0.05
N GLN A 61 -13.54 -39.54 0.30
CA GLN A 61 -14.76 -39.05 -0.34
C GLN A 61 -14.39 -37.83 -1.17
N VAL A 62 -14.67 -37.88 -2.47
CA VAL A 62 -14.53 -36.75 -3.38
C VAL A 62 -15.93 -36.32 -3.79
N VAL A 63 -16.29 -35.11 -3.39
CA VAL A 63 -17.60 -34.52 -3.66
C VAL A 63 -17.45 -33.43 -4.71
N ASN A 64 -18.42 -33.33 -5.61
CA ASN A 64 -18.55 -32.19 -6.53
C ASN A 64 -19.44 -31.14 -5.88
N THR A 65 -18.97 -30.57 -4.78
CA THR A 65 -19.70 -29.55 -4.03
C THR A 65 -19.03 -28.19 -4.30
N PRO A 66 -19.80 -27.17 -4.71
CA PRO A 66 -19.23 -25.84 -4.91
C PRO A 66 -18.67 -25.30 -3.59
N VAL A 67 -17.56 -24.57 -3.69
CA VAL A 67 -17.00 -23.82 -2.56
C VAL A 67 -17.96 -22.70 -2.22
N ALA A 68 -18.36 -22.58 -0.95
CA ALA A 68 -19.19 -21.46 -0.47
C ALA A 68 -18.37 -20.44 0.31
N SER A 69 -17.28 -20.86 0.97
CA SER A 69 -16.37 -19.93 1.64
C SER A 69 -14.92 -20.40 1.56
N LEU A 70 -14.01 -19.43 1.52
CA LEU A 70 -12.57 -19.61 1.47
C LEU A 70 -11.92 -18.66 2.46
N ASN A 71 -11.00 -19.16 3.27
CA ASN A 71 -10.20 -18.36 4.19
C ASN A 71 -8.73 -18.71 4.01
N LEU A 72 -7.87 -17.69 3.96
CA LEU A 72 -6.43 -17.85 3.83
C LEU A 72 -5.72 -17.43 5.12
N ASN A 73 -4.94 -18.33 5.69
CA ASN A 73 -4.14 -18.08 6.88
C ASN A 73 -2.70 -17.78 6.48
N ARG A 74 -2.18 -16.67 6.97
CA ARG A 74 -0.75 -16.35 6.91
C ARG A 74 0.08 -17.36 7.74
N PRO A 75 1.32 -17.66 7.32
CA PRO A 75 2.22 -18.54 8.09
C PRO A 75 2.52 -17.99 9.50
N SER A 76 2.72 -16.68 9.58
CA SER A 76 3.03 -15.95 10.80
C SER A 76 2.76 -14.46 10.56
N GLN A 77 2.69 -13.66 11.64
CA GLN A 77 2.57 -12.21 11.52
C GLN A 77 3.82 -11.58 10.90
N ARG A 78 5.00 -12.15 11.16
CA ARG A 78 6.30 -11.70 10.64
C ARG A 78 7.06 -12.86 10.02
N VAL A 79 7.62 -12.65 8.83
CA VAL A 79 8.44 -13.64 8.11
C VAL A 79 9.82 -13.06 7.80
N ASN A 80 10.86 -13.87 7.93
CA ASN A 80 12.21 -13.49 7.55
C ASN A 80 12.35 -13.57 6.02
N ASN A 81 12.91 -12.54 5.41
CA ASN A 81 13.05 -12.39 3.97
C ASN A 81 14.07 -13.35 3.32
N ALA A 82 14.76 -14.16 4.11
CA ALA A 82 15.66 -15.22 3.65
C ALA A 82 15.10 -16.64 3.84
N THR A 83 13.92 -16.80 4.48
CA THR A 83 13.37 -18.11 4.82
C THR A 83 12.02 -18.36 4.17
N GLN A 84 11.83 -19.57 3.64
CA GLN A 84 10.54 -19.97 3.09
C GLN A 84 9.48 -20.15 4.18
N SER A 85 8.23 -19.93 3.81
CA SER A 85 7.07 -20.10 4.70
C SER A 85 5.88 -20.59 3.88
N SER A 86 4.88 -21.19 4.53
CA SER A 86 3.71 -21.74 3.82
C SER A 86 2.41 -21.11 4.31
N PHE A 87 1.65 -20.57 3.38
CA PHE A 87 0.26 -20.20 3.62
C PHE A 87 -0.59 -21.48 3.71
N SER A 88 -1.65 -21.43 4.50
CA SER A 88 -2.63 -22.52 4.59
C SER A 88 -4.03 -21.95 4.40
N TYR A 89 -4.96 -22.74 3.88
CA TYR A 89 -6.32 -22.28 3.65
C TYR A 89 -7.33 -23.21 4.30
N VAL A 90 -8.54 -22.70 4.49
CA VAL A 90 -9.72 -23.48 4.89
C VAL A 90 -10.83 -23.13 3.92
N ALA A 91 -11.29 -24.11 3.16
CA ALA A 91 -12.46 -24.00 2.29
C ALA A 91 -13.64 -24.73 2.93
N ARG A 92 -14.86 -24.21 2.73
CA ARG A 92 -16.09 -24.85 3.20
C ARG A 92 -17.19 -24.82 2.15
N ASP A 93 -18.05 -25.83 2.18
CA ASP A 93 -19.30 -25.87 1.42
C ASP A 93 -20.40 -24.99 2.06
N ALA A 94 -21.59 -24.99 1.47
CA ALA A 94 -22.73 -24.17 1.91
C ALA A 94 -23.25 -24.59 3.29
N GLU A 95 -23.06 -25.85 3.65
CA GLU A 95 -23.41 -26.44 4.93
C GLU A 95 -22.33 -26.19 6.01
N GLY A 96 -21.19 -25.60 5.63
CA GLY A 96 -20.10 -25.25 6.53
C GLY A 96 -19.08 -26.38 6.77
N ASN A 97 -19.19 -27.52 6.09
CA ASN A 97 -18.22 -28.60 6.19
C ASN A 97 -16.92 -28.22 5.49
N ARG A 98 -15.78 -28.68 6.04
CA ARG A 98 -14.48 -28.44 5.41
C ARG A 98 -14.32 -29.29 4.16
N ILE A 99 -13.92 -28.64 3.06
CA ILE A 99 -13.56 -29.29 1.81
C ILE A 99 -12.09 -29.01 1.48
N LEU A 100 -11.43 -29.98 0.87
CA LEU A 100 -10.09 -29.80 0.31
C LEU A 100 -10.26 -29.40 -1.16
N LEU A 101 -9.65 -28.30 -1.55
CA LEU A 101 -9.68 -27.86 -2.93
C LEU A 101 -8.56 -28.57 -3.70
N GLY A 102 -8.87 -28.96 -4.93
CA GLY A 102 -7.95 -29.67 -5.82
C GLY A 102 -6.85 -28.78 -6.39
N ASP A 103 -6.44 -29.09 -7.61
CA ASP A 103 -5.35 -28.39 -8.33
C ASP A 103 -5.79 -27.10 -9.04
N LYS A 104 -7.08 -26.77 -9.03
CA LYS A 104 -7.67 -25.53 -9.56
C LYS A 104 -7.61 -24.38 -8.56
N LEU A 105 -6.48 -24.27 -7.88
CA LEU A 105 -6.18 -23.22 -6.93
C LEU A 105 -5.03 -22.37 -7.43
N LYS A 106 -5.25 -21.06 -7.44
CA LYS A 106 -4.22 -20.08 -7.76
C LYS A 106 -3.83 -19.30 -6.52
N PHE A 107 -2.57 -19.39 -6.14
CA PHE A 107 -1.97 -18.50 -5.16
C PHE A 107 -1.30 -17.31 -5.85
N SER A 108 -1.45 -16.14 -5.25
CA SER A 108 -0.74 -14.93 -5.63
C SER A 108 -0.40 -14.10 -4.40
N LEU A 109 0.34 -13.01 -4.60
CA LEU A 109 0.75 -12.08 -3.56
C LEU A 109 0.16 -10.71 -3.90
N SER A 110 -0.16 -9.91 -2.88
CA SER A 110 -0.73 -8.57 -3.07
C SER A 110 0.27 -7.56 -3.67
N LYS A 111 1.54 -7.94 -3.81
CA LYS A 111 2.61 -7.11 -4.37
C LYS A 111 3.51 -7.96 -5.25
N GLU A 112 3.99 -7.36 -6.33
CA GLU A 112 4.99 -7.96 -7.21
C GLU A 112 6.41 -7.76 -6.66
N GLY A 113 7.38 -8.52 -7.16
CA GLY A 113 8.81 -8.35 -6.82
C GLY A 113 9.23 -8.79 -5.40
N ILE A 114 8.27 -9.07 -4.50
CA ILE A 114 8.56 -9.44 -3.10
C ILE A 114 9.04 -10.89 -2.91
N GLY A 115 8.92 -11.72 -3.96
CA GLY A 115 9.23 -13.14 -3.94
C GLY A 115 8.34 -13.92 -4.89
N SER A 116 8.22 -15.23 -4.67
CA SER A 116 7.33 -16.12 -5.43
C SER A 116 6.51 -17.01 -4.49
N ILE A 117 5.31 -17.41 -4.93
CA ILE A 117 4.46 -18.36 -4.20
C ILE A 117 4.09 -19.52 -5.12
N SER A 118 4.26 -20.75 -4.64
CA SER A 118 3.90 -21.95 -5.39
C SER A 118 2.39 -22.18 -5.40
N SER A 119 1.92 -23.08 -6.28
CA SER A 119 0.54 -23.57 -6.29
C SER A 119 0.11 -24.28 -4.99
N THR A 120 1.07 -24.67 -4.14
CA THR A 120 0.82 -25.27 -2.82
C THR A 120 0.86 -24.25 -1.68
N GLY A 121 0.97 -22.95 -1.99
CA GLY A 121 1.04 -21.89 -0.99
C GLY A 121 2.41 -21.73 -0.32
N ARG A 122 3.47 -22.37 -0.85
CA ARG A 122 4.85 -22.20 -0.36
C ARG A 122 5.42 -20.89 -0.90
N TYR A 123 5.63 -19.94 -0.02
CA TYR A 123 6.22 -18.64 -0.29
C TYR A 123 7.75 -18.70 -0.18
N THR A 124 8.43 -18.17 -1.19
CA THR A 124 9.89 -17.96 -1.24
C THR A 124 10.15 -16.46 -1.37
N PRO A 125 10.66 -15.80 -0.31
CA PRO A 125 10.88 -14.36 -0.32
C PRO A 125 12.07 -13.94 -1.20
N ASN A 126 12.05 -12.68 -1.63
CA ASN A 126 13.23 -12.00 -2.15
C ASN A 126 14.10 -11.50 -0.98
N PRO A 127 15.38 -11.92 -0.87
CA PRO A 127 16.25 -11.60 0.27
C PRO A 127 16.60 -10.13 0.43
N ASN A 128 16.38 -9.31 -0.60
CA ASN A 128 16.63 -7.88 -0.54
C ASN A 128 15.37 -7.07 -0.22
N VAL A 129 14.19 -7.69 -0.13
CA VAL A 129 12.94 -6.94 0.05
C VAL A 129 12.51 -6.96 1.52
N ILE A 130 12.05 -5.81 2.02
CA ILE A 130 11.35 -5.63 3.29
C ILE A 130 10.07 -4.83 3.03
N THR A 131 8.90 -5.38 3.35
CA THR A 131 7.60 -4.73 3.14
C THR A 131 6.52 -5.46 3.91
N GLU A 132 5.33 -4.87 3.96
CA GLU A 132 4.09 -5.56 4.28
C GLU A 132 3.40 -6.08 3.00
N PHE A 133 2.79 -7.25 3.07
CA PHE A 133 2.05 -7.87 1.97
C PHE A 133 0.95 -8.80 2.48
N LYS A 134 0.06 -9.26 1.58
CA LYS A 134 -0.91 -10.32 1.85
C LYS A 134 -0.73 -11.47 0.85
N GLY A 135 -1.03 -12.69 1.29
CA GLY A 135 -1.29 -13.79 0.38
C GLY A 135 -2.70 -13.67 -0.18
N ILE A 136 -2.90 -14.14 -1.40
CA ILE A 136 -4.20 -14.22 -2.06
C ILE A 136 -4.34 -15.64 -2.60
N ILE A 137 -5.53 -16.23 -2.41
CA ILE A 137 -5.90 -17.51 -3.00
C ILE A 137 -7.20 -17.33 -3.78
N THR A 138 -7.25 -17.92 -4.97
CA THR A 138 -8.42 -17.94 -5.85
C THR A 138 -8.77 -19.37 -6.19
N ASP A 139 -10.01 -19.76 -5.95
CA ASP A 139 -10.59 -20.95 -6.56
C ASP A 139 -10.96 -20.62 -8.01
N GLU A 140 -10.30 -21.27 -8.96
CA GLU A 140 -10.49 -21.00 -10.39
C GLU A 140 -11.81 -21.56 -10.94
N ILE A 141 -12.50 -22.43 -10.18
CA ILE A 141 -13.79 -22.99 -10.58
C ILE A 141 -14.93 -22.02 -10.27
N THR A 142 -14.99 -21.53 -9.04
CA THR A 142 -16.06 -20.60 -8.60
C THR A 142 -15.71 -19.13 -8.77
N GLY A 143 -14.42 -18.81 -8.93
CA GLY A 143 -13.91 -17.44 -8.91
C GLY A 143 -13.82 -16.84 -7.50
N LEU A 144 -14.11 -17.61 -6.43
CA LEU A 144 -14.01 -17.12 -5.06
C LEU A 144 -12.56 -16.81 -4.69
N THR A 145 -12.36 -15.64 -4.09
CA THR A 145 -11.05 -15.17 -3.63
C THR A 145 -11.03 -14.99 -2.12
N ALA A 146 -9.90 -15.31 -1.50
CA ALA A 146 -9.63 -14.97 -0.10
C ALA A 146 -8.25 -14.34 0.05
N GLU A 147 -8.16 -13.34 0.92
CA GLU A 147 -6.90 -12.71 1.32
C GLU A 147 -6.51 -13.16 2.72
N SER A 148 -5.20 -13.23 2.97
CA SER A 148 -4.71 -13.37 4.34
C SER A 148 -4.72 -12.03 5.08
N ASP A 149 -4.55 -12.10 6.40
CA ASP A 149 -4.03 -10.97 7.17
C ASP A 149 -2.68 -10.48 6.62
N VAL A 150 -2.32 -9.24 6.94
CA VAL A 150 -1.04 -8.62 6.56
C VAL A 150 0.14 -9.37 7.17
N VAL A 151 1.16 -9.66 6.36
CA VAL A 151 2.44 -10.24 6.77
C VAL A 151 3.51 -9.16 6.69
N THR A 152 4.27 -8.95 7.77
CA THR A 152 5.45 -8.08 7.76
C THR A 152 6.69 -8.88 7.42
N MET A 153 7.34 -8.57 6.32
CA MET A 153 8.62 -9.15 5.93
C MET A 153 9.78 -8.34 6.52
N PHE A 154 10.73 -9.02 7.16
CA PHE A 154 11.90 -8.39 7.79
C PHE A 154 13.20 -9.06 7.35
N ALA A 155 14.29 -8.30 7.38
CA ALA A 155 15.65 -8.78 7.17
C ALA A 155 16.35 -9.00 8.51
N ALA A 156 17.06 -10.13 8.66
CA ALA A 156 17.96 -10.36 9.78
C ALA A 156 19.36 -9.84 9.43
N ILE A 157 19.83 -8.88 10.21
CA ILE A 157 21.09 -8.17 10.04
C ILE A 157 22.13 -8.72 11.02
N ARG A 158 23.36 -8.92 10.55
CA ARG A 158 24.49 -9.42 11.32
C ARG A 158 25.74 -8.61 10.99
N GLU A 159 26.64 -8.54 11.95
CA GLU A 159 27.97 -7.93 11.75
C GLU A 159 28.73 -8.58 10.58
N GLY A 160 29.59 -7.80 9.94
CA GLY A 160 30.48 -8.29 8.88
C GLY A 160 29.80 -8.55 7.52
N THR A 161 28.53 -8.15 7.35
CA THR A 161 27.81 -8.31 6.08
C THR A 161 27.20 -6.97 5.65
N ASP A 162 27.35 -6.62 4.37
CA ASP A 162 26.66 -5.49 3.76
C ASP A 162 25.23 -5.87 3.39
N TYR A 163 24.29 -4.96 3.62
CA TYR A 163 22.88 -5.16 3.28
C TYR A 163 22.39 -4.04 2.35
N THR A 164 21.76 -4.45 1.24
CA THR A 164 20.97 -3.56 0.38
C THR A 164 19.52 -4.02 0.42
N LEU A 165 18.68 -3.26 1.10
CA LEU A 165 17.27 -3.56 1.30
C LEU A 165 16.39 -2.60 0.49
N THR A 166 15.30 -3.10 -0.05
CA THR A 166 14.31 -2.33 -0.83
C THR A 166 12.88 -2.65 -0.36
N ASN A 167 11.92 -1.83 -0.73
CA ASN A 167 10.49 -2.14 -0.59
C ASN A 167 9.93 -2.99 -1.75
N GLY A 168 10.76 -3.39 -2.71
CA GLY A 168 10.35 -4.03 -3.97
C GLY A 168 10.01 -3.03 -5.08
N GLU A 169 10.21 -1.75 -4.81
CA GLU A 169 10.04 -0.61 -5.73
C GLU A 169 11.33 0.25 -5.62
N ASP A 170 11.18 1.58 -5.60
CA ASP A 170 12.31 2.52 -5.71
C ASP A 170 12.96 2.92 -4.37
N LEU A 171 12.43 2.49 -3.21
CA LEU A 171 13.13 2.71 -1.94
C LEU A 171 14.36 1.80 -1.86
N SER A 172 15.49 2.35 -1.44
CA SER A 172 16.72 1.60 -1.21
C SER A 172 17.43 2.04 0.06
N LEU A 173 17.69 1.09 0.95
CA LEU A 173 18.45 1.25 2.19
C LEU A 173 19.72 0.42 2.11
N PHE A 174 20.86 1.08 2.16
CA PHE A 174 22.17 0.44 2.26
C PHE A 174 22.72 0.56 3.68
N ILE A 175 23.08 -0.57 4.29
CA ILE A 175 23.73 -0.64 5.59
C ILE A 175 25.06 -1.38 5.40
N PRO A 176 26.21 -0.68 5.44
CA PRO A 176 27.50 -1.34 5.32
C PRO A 176 27.82 -2.15 6.58
N SER A 177 28.69 -3.16 6.44
CA SER A 177 29.06 -4.07 7.53
C SER A 177 29.64 -3.34 8.74
N GLU A 178 30.36 -2.23 8.50
CA GLU A 178 31.00 -1.39 9.52
C GLU A 178 29.99 -0.55 10.33
N ALA A 179 28.78 -0.33 9.78
CA ALA A 179 27.70 0.40 10.46
C ALA A 179 27.00 -0.46 11.53
N ILE A 180 27.14 -1.79 11.47
CA ILE A 180 26.37 -2.73 12.28
C ILE A 180 27.11 -3.02 13.59
N GLN A 181 26.47 -2.75 14.72
CA GLN A 181 27.05 -2.97 16.06
C GLN A 181 26.65 -4.31 16.71
N GLY A 182 25.73 -5.06 16.08
CA GLY A 182 25.17 -6.27 16.65
C GLY A 182 24.09 -6.90 15.79
N PRO A 183 23.60 -8.11 16.16
CA PRO A 183 22.47 -8.74 15.48
C PRO A 183 21.21 -7.88 15.63
N ALA A 184 20.51 -7.68 14.52
CA ALA A 184 19.31 -6.86 14.48
C ALA A 184 18.30 -7.36 13.44
N GLU A 185 17.10 -6.81 13.49
CA GLU A 185 16.09 -6.97 12.45
C GLU A 185 15.74 -5.62 11.86
N VAL A 186 15.60 -5.56 10.53
CA VAL A 186 15.08 -4.40 9.80
C VAL A 186 13.73 -4.77 9.20
N SER A 187 12.71 -3.95 9.40
CA SER A 187 11.43 -4.10 8.70
C SER A 187 10.91 -2.75 8.24
N LEU A 188 10.07 -2.77 7.20
CA LEU A 188 9.47 -1.57 6.64
C LEU A 188 7.94 -1.63 6.73
N ARG A 189 7.35 -0.52 7.18
CA ARG A 189 5.93 -0.24 7.03
C ARG A 189 5.75 1.12 6.35
N ILE A 190 4.80 1.19 5.43
CA ILE A 190 4.43 2.43 4.76
C ILE A 190 3.09 2.92 5.35
N SER A 191 2.98 4.21 5.61
CA SER A 191 1.76 4.83 6.15
C SER A 191 1.61 6.26 5.66
N THR A 192 0.41 6.81 5.75
CA THR A 192 0.18 8.23 5.53
C THR A 192 0.52 9.05 6.78
N PRO A 193 1.02 10.30 6.62
CA PRO A 193 1.25 11.19 7.75
C PRO A 193 -0.07 11.59 8.43
N GLU A 194 -0.05 11.67 9.75
CA GLU A 194 -1.08 12.37 10.50
C GLU A 194 -0.99 13.89 10.19
N LYS A 195 -2.12 14.60 10.25
CA LYS A 195 -2.18 16.05 9.94
C LYS A 195 -1.08 16.90 10.62
N PRO A 196 -0.75 16.71 11.91
CA PRO A 196 0.30 17.49 12.58
C PRO A 196 1.71 17.29 12.00
N LYS A 197 1.95 16.18 11.29
CA LYS A 197 3.24 15.89 10.64
C LYS A 197 3.31 16.38 9.20
N LYS A 198 2.18 16.80 8.63
CA LYS A 198 2.04 17.12 7.22
C LYS A 198 2.55 18.53 6.91
N TYR A 199 2.22 19.51 7.76
CA TYR A 199 2.61 20.92 7.59
C TYR A 199 3.35 21.36 8.84
N VAL A 200 4.64 21.69 8.69
CA VAL A 200 5.55 21.79 9.84
C VAL A 200 6.56 22.91 9.66
N ILE A 201 7.10 23.38 10.77
CA ILE A 201 8.41 24.03 10.81
C ILE A 201 9.42 22.96 11.25
N ALA A 202 10.46 22.73 10.45
CA ALA A 202 11.48 21.72 10.79
C ALA A 202 12.32 22.13 12.00
N GLU A 203 12.77 21.12 12.76
CA GLU A 203 13.54 21.32 13.98
C GLU A 203 14.79 22.16 13.74
N GLY A 204 14.99 23.20 14.56
CA GLY A 204 16.16 24.08 14.46
C GLY A 204 16.17 24.99 13.22
N THR A 205 15.07 25.06 12.46
CA THR A 205 14.97 25.90 11.25
C THR A 205 13.76 26.86 11.32
N ASN A 206 13.72 27.80 10.37
CA ASN A 206 12.52 28.62 10.09
C ASN A 206 11.81 28.19 8.80
N LEU A 207 12.13 27.00 8.29
CA LEU A 207 11.58 26.51 7.02
C LEU A 207 10.19 25.95 7.24
N SER A 208 9.21 26.53 6.53
CA SER A 208 7.86 25.98 6.42
C SER A 208 7.86 24.88 5.37
N LEU A 209 7.45 23.69 5.76
CA LEU A 209 7.54 22.49 4.94
C LEU A 209 6.19 21.77 4.83
N THR A 210 5.99 21.11 3.70
CA THR A 210 4.93 20.12 3.49
C THR A 210 5.55 18.73 3.30
N ALA A 211 5.27 17.80 4.20
CA ALA A 211 5.67 16.40 4.07
C ALA A 211 4.88 15.69 2.97
N SER A 212 5.44 14.67 2.33
CA SER A 212 4.70 13.83 1.38
C SER A 212 3.60 13.01 2.05
N ASP A 213 2.66 12.46 1.28
CA ASP A 213 1.63 11.54 1.81
C ASP A 213 2.17 10.15 2.18
N VAL A 214 3.48 9.93 2.06
CA VAL A 214 4.10 8.63 2.29
C VAL A 214 5.19 8.75 3.36
N ILE A 215 4.98 8.06 4.48
CA ILE A 215 5.96 7.86 5.53
C ILE A 215 6.49 6.43 5.45
N TYR A 216 7.80 6.30 5.32
CA TYR A 216 8.53 5.06 5.43
C TYR A 216 8.97 4.84 6.88
N ARG A 217 8.29 3.95 7.58
CA ARG A 217 8.63 3.55 8.95
C ARG A 217 9.55 2.34 8.91
N ILE A 218 10.85 2.61 8.92
CA ILE A 218 11.90 1.60 8.97
C ILE A 218 12.19 1.31 10.44
N ARG A 219 11.77 0.13 10.91
CA ARG A 219 12.02 -0.33 12.28
C ARG A 219 13.32 -1.10 12.33
N PHE A 220 14.14 -0.75 13.31
CA PHE A 220 15.38 -1.45 13.64
C PHE A 220 15.31 -1.94 15.08
N SER A 221 15.65 -3.21 15.31
CA SER A 221 15.62 -3.79 16.65
C SER A 221 16.97 -3.75 17.39
N GLY A 222 18.06 -3.41 16.69
CA GLY A 222 19.40 -3.34 17.27
C GLY A 222 19.71 -1.97 17.87
N GLU A 223 20.95 -1.81 18.31
CA GLU A 223 21.49 -0.52 18.75
C GLU A 223 21.57 0.49 17.59
N ALA A 224 21.84 1.76 17.88
CA ALA A 224 22.05 2.74 16.80
C ALA A 224 23.16 2.25 15.84
N LEU A 225 23.05 2.58 14.56
CA LEU A 225 24.09 2.27 13.58
C LEU A 225 25.30 3.19 13.81
N ASN A 226 26.51 2.71 13.50
CA ASN A 226 27.62 3.64 13.25
C ASN A 226 27.37 4.40 11.93
N PRO A 227 27.95 5.59 11.75
CA PRO A 227 27.84 6.34 10.50
C PRO A 227 28.28 5.50 9.29
N GLY A 228 27.57 5.63 8.17
CA GLY A 228 27.90 4.96 6.90
C GLY A 228 26.69 4.43 6.13
N ALA A 229 25.54 4.28 6.80
CA ALA A 229 24.30 3.90 6.13
C ALA A 229 23.83 4.98 5.14
N SER A 230 23.14 4.56 4.07
CA SER A 230 22.50 5.47 3.13
C SER A 230 21.09 5.03 2.78
N LEU A 231 20.21 5.98 2.52
CA LEU A 231 18.80 5.76 2.24
C LEU A 231 18.41 6.61 1.03
N THR A 232 17.80 5.97 0.05
CA THR A 232 17.16 6.63 -1.10
C THR A 232 15.66 6.45 -0.98
N ILE A 233 14.94 7.57 -0.94
CA ILE A 233 13.47 7.63 -0.88
C ILE A 233 12.96 8.11 -2.24
N PRO A 234 12.01 7.42 -2.88
CA PRO A 234 11.53 7.85 -4.18
C PRO A 234 10.76 9.15 -4.14
N GLU A 235 10.74 9.83 -5.28
CA GLU A 235 9.91 11.02 -5.48
C GLU A 235 8.42 10.67 -5.35
N GLN A 236 7.66 11.49 -4.62
CA GLN A 236 6.28 11.22 -4.26
C GLN A 236 5.33 12.09 -5.07
N GLU A 237 4.31 11.49 -5.70
CA GLU A 237 3.33 12.22 -6.52
C GLU A 237 2.61 13.32 -5.73
N SER A 238 2.36 13.08 -4.44
CA SER A 238 1.78 14.08 -3.51
C SER A 238 2.55 15.40 -3.45
N LEU A 239 3.84 15.39 -3.80
CA LEU A 239 4.70 16.57 -3.83
C LEU A 239 5.00 17.09 -5.25
N ALA A 240 4.47 16.45 -6.31
CA ALA A 240 4.81 16.76 -7.69
C ALA A 240 4.46 18.20 -8.12
N LEU A 241 3.44 18.80 -7.49
CA LEU A 241 3.04 20.19 -7.75
C LEU A 241 3.74 21.21 -6.85
N PHE A 242 4.45 20.76 -5.81
CA PHE A 242 5.19 21.64 -4.92
C PHE A 242 6.55 21.95 -5.56
N GLN A 243 6.83 23.23 -5.78
CA GLN A 243 8.03 23.66 -6.51
C GLN A 243 9.23 23.95 -5.59
N GLY A 244 9.02 24.04 -4.27
CA GLY A 244 10.11 24.31 -3.33
C GLY A 244 11.16 23.21 -3.27
N GLU A 245 12.30 23.52 -2.68
CA GLU A 245 13.39 22.56 -2.47
C GLU A 245 12.91 21.35 -1.68
N LYS A 246 13.49 20.19 -1.97
CA LYS A 246 13.07 18.89 -1.44
C LYS A 246 14.12 18.35 -0.50
N HIS A 247 13.68 17.95 0.68
CA HIS A 247 14.52 17.44 1.76
C HIS A 247 14.02 16.07 2.18
N VAL A 248 14.93 15.20 2.63
CA VAL A 248 14.54 14.02 3.40
C VAL A 248 14.60 14.38 4.87
N GLY A 249 13.52 14.09 5.58
CA GLY A 249 13.43 14.28 7.02
C GLY A 249 13.24 12.97 7.76
N ARG A 250 13.79 12.88 8.97
CA ARG A 250 13.50 11.84 9.96
C ARG A 250 12.62 12.45 11.05
N PHE A 251 11.51 11.79 11.38
CA PHE A 251 10.65 12.26 12.45
C PHE A 251 11.22 11.85 13.82
N ASP A 252 11.58 12.82 14.63
CA ASP A 252 12.02 12.62 16.01
C ASP A 252 10.78 12.50 16.92
N GLN A 253 10.66 11.36 17.60
CA GLN A 253 9.52 11.10 18.48
C GLN A 253 9.60 11.82 19.82
N SER A 254 10.78 12.28 20.23
CA SER A 254 10.99 13.02 21.48
C SER A 254 10.64 14.50 21.34
N THR A 255 11.00 15.12 20.21
CA THR A 255 10.69 16.53 19.92
C THR A 255 9.38 16.70 19.15
N LEU A 256 8.85 15.61 18.58
CA LEU A 256 7.68 15.60 17.68
C LEU A 256 7.90 16.46 16.42
N GLN A 257 9.15 16.58 15.97
CA GLN A 257 9.52 17.39 14.81
C GLN A 257 10.26 16.56 13.75
N TRP A 258 10.38 17.13 12.56
CA TRP A 258 11.21 16.57 11.50
C TRP A 258 12.62 17.14 11.60
N GLU A 259 13.59 16.25 11.73
CA GLU A 259 15.02 16.52 11.58
C GLU A 259 15.38 16.39 10.10
N LEU A 260 15.97 17.44 9.51
CA LEU A 260 16.34 17.46 8.09
C LEU A 260 17.75 16.92 7.88
N PHE A 261 17.94 16.21 6.77
CA PHE A 261 19.23 15.70 6.34
C PHE A 261 19.70 16.42 5.08
N PRO A 262 21.02 16.64 4.92
CA PRO A 262 21.60 16.98 3.63
C PRO A 262 21.16 15.96 2.58
N THR A 263 20.45 16.43 1.57
CA THR A 263 19.75 15.59 0.61
C THR A 263 20.32 15.77 -0.79
N THR A 264 20.62 14.66 -1.46
CA THR A 264 21.07 14.67 -2.87
C THR A 264 19.97 14.10 -3.75
N ARG A 265 19.56 14.84 -4.79
CA ARG A 265 18.63 14.32 -5.80
C ARG A 265 19.32 13.25 -6.64
N THR A 266 18.67 12.12 -6.83
CA THR A 266 19.08 11.03 -7.71
C THR A 266 18.08 10.89 -8.86
N GLY A 267 18.36 10.01 -9.83
CA GLY A 267 17.43 9.77 -10.94
C GLY A 267 16.07 9.18 -10.52
N VAL A 268 15.99 8.59 -9.31
CA VAL A 268 14.80 7.89 -8.81
C VAL A 268 14.20 8.55 -7.56
N GLY A 269 14.87 9.53 -6.95
CA GLY A 269 14.37 10.17 -5.74
C GLY A 269 15.42 11.00 -5.00
N TYR A 270 15.45 10.86 -3.68
CA TYR A 270 16.23 11.69 -2.76
C TYR A 270 17.07 10.82 -1.83
N ARG A 271 18.39 11.06 -1.80
CA ARG A 271 19.36 10.26 -1.05
C ARG A 271 19.94 11.02 0.13
N ILE A 272 20.04 10.33 1.27
CA ILE A 272 20.76 10.75 2.47
C ILE A 272 21.83 9.72 2.84
N GLU A 273 22.85 10.18 3.55
CA GLU A 273 24.01 9.37 3.96
C GLU A 273 24.37 9.64 5.43
N ASN A 274 25.13 8.73 6.03
CA ASN A 274 25.76 8.87 7.35
C ASN A 274 24.78 9.07 8.53
N PHE A 275 23.52 8.66 8.40
CA PHE A 275 22.61 8.63 9.54
C PHE A 275 22.88 7.41 10.43
N THR A 276 22.67 7.58 11.74
CA THR A 276 22.92 6.54 12.76
C THR A 276 21.62 5.95 13.32
N GLN A 277 20.49 6.60 13.09
CA GLN A 277 19.19 6.16 13.61
C GLN A 277 18.19 5.93 12.49
N LEU A 278 17.57 4.75 12.50
CA LEU A 278 16.40 4.44 11.70
C LEU A 278 15.12 4.93 12.39
N GLY A 279 14.01 4.99 11.65
CA GLY A 279 12.77 5.54 12.17
C GLY A 279 11.75 5.84 11.08
N GLN A 280 11.05 6.97 11.20
CA GLN A 280 10.09 7.43 10.22
C GLN A 280 10.76 8.43 9.29
N PHE A 281 10.77 8.13 8.00
CA PHE A 281 11.34 9.02 6.98
C PHE A 281 10.28 9.42 5.95
N THR A 282 10.43 10.61 5.40
CA THR A 282 9.64 11.09 4.28
C THR A 282 10.40 12.14 3.48
N VAL A 283 9.91 12.46 2.29
CA VAL A 283 10.32 13.66 1.55
C VAL A 283 9.46 14.82 2.02
N LEU A 284 10.08 15.97 2.26
CA LEU A 284 9.43 17.24 2.57
C LEU A 284 9.74 18.23 1.44
N SER A 285 8.79 19.08 1.12
CA SER A 285 8.98 20.23 0.23
C SER A 285 8.94 21.51 1.02
N GLU A 286 9.84 22.43 0.73
CA GLU A 286 9.69 23.81 1.17
C GLU A 286 8.41 24.42 0.59
N ASN A 287 7.71 25.15 1.44
CA ASN A 287 6.56 25.94 1.05
C ASN A 287 7.04 27.27 0.49
N LEU A 288 6.55 27.62 -0.70
CA LEU A 288 6.79 28.93 -1.30
C LEU A 288 5.94 30.01 -0.62
N PRO A 289 6.31 31.30 -0.76
CA PRO A 289 5.49 32.42 -0.32
C PRO A 289 4.05 32.35 -0.82
N LEU A 290 3.17 33.12 -0.17
CA LEU A 290 1.75 33.14 -0.47
C LEU A 290 1.48 33.30 -1.98
N GLY A 291 0.73 32.37 -2.54
CA GLY A 291 0.46 32.35 -3.96
C GLY A 291 -0.71 31.45 -4.33
N VAL A 292 -1.33 31.77 -5.46
CA VAL A 292 -2.34 30.95 -6.11
C VAL A 292 -1.82 30.62 -7.50
N GLU A 293 -1.46 29.36 -7.69
CA GLU A 293 -0.95 28.82 -8.94
C GLU A 293 -2.00 27.92 -9.60
N LYS A 294 -1.91 27.77 -10.93
CA LYS A 294 -2.73 26.82 -11.71
C LYS A 294 -4.24 26.97 -11.44
N LEU A 295 -4.69 28.20 -11.16
CA LEU A 295 -6.11 28.50 -11.02
C LEU A 295 -6.79 28.23 -12.37
N GLY A 296 -7.80 27.38 -12.35
CA GLY A 296 -8.51 26.94 -13.53
C GLY A 296 -9.96 26.62 -13.21
N ILE A 297 -10.82 26.93 -14.17
CA ILE A 297 -12.27 26.74 -14.08
C ILE A 297 -12.68 25.79 -15.19
N LEU A 298 -13.22 24.61 -14.84
CA LEU A 298 -13.57 23.57 -15.81
C LEU A 298 -14.94 22.94 -15.50
N PRO A 299 -15.82 22.76 -16.51
CA PRO A 299 -15.69 23.29 -17.86
C PRO A 299 -15.84 24.83 -17.88
N ASN A 300 -15.32 25.47 -18.92
CA ASN A 300 -15.50 26.91 -19.15
C ASN A 300 -15.48 27.17 -20.67
N PRO A 301 -16.64 27.42 -21.32
CA PRO A 301 -17.96 27.66 -20.73
C PRO A 301 -18.56 26.43 -20.04
N PHE A 302 -19.44 26.65 -19.06
CA PHE A 302 -20.26 25.61 -18.41
C PHE A 302 -21.76 25.90 -18.56
N SER A 303 -22.57 24.86 -18.36
CA SER A 303 -24.03 24.98 -18.27
C SER A 303 -24.50 24.62 -16.86
N PRO A 304 -25.41 25.41 -16.24
CA PRO A 304 -26.01 25.05 -14.95
C PRO A 304 -26.95 23.84 -15.06
N MET A 305 -27.27 23.39 -16.27
CA MET A 305 -28.09 22.20 -16.51
C MET A 305 -27.28 20.89 -16.46
N ILE A 306 -25.95 20.99 -16.31
CA ILE A 306 -25.04 19.85 -16.21
C ILE A 306 -24.35 19.89 -14.85
N GLU A 307 -24.72 18.97 -13.97
CA GLU A 307 -24.09 18.80 -12.65
C GLU A 307 -22.60 18.43 -12.77
N PRO A 308 -21.71 18.96 -11.90
CA PRO A 308 -21.97 19.87 -10.77
C PRO A 308 -21.83 21.37 -11.13
N GLY A 309 -21.98 21.74 -12.39
CA GLY A 309 -21.64 23.07 -12.91
C GLY A 309 -20.13 23.22 -13.19
N ALA A 310 -19.57 24.38 -12.87
CA ALA A 310 -18.13 24.64 -13.03
C ALA A 310 -17.35 24.25 -11.78
N ARG A 311 -16.23 23.54 -11.94
CA ARG A 311 -15.25 23.26 -10.89
C ARG A 311 -14.14 24.29 -10.91
N ILE A 312 -13.75 24.77 -9.73
CA ILE A 312 -12.71 25.80 -9.56
C ILE A 312 -11.51 25.17 -8.87
N GLY A 313 -10.49 24.79 -9.65
CA GLY A 313 -9.26 24.16 -9.14
C GLY A 313 -8.09 25.13 -9.05
N TYR A 314 -7.24 24.98 -8.04
CA TYR A 314 -6.00 25.74 -7.89
C TYR A 314 -4.99 25.00 -6.99
N MET A 315 -3.74 25.48 -7.02
CA MET A 315 -2.67 25.13 -6.10
C MET A 315 -2.38 26.33 -5.20
N LEU A 316 -2.52 26.15 -3.89
CA LEU A 316 -2.23 27.14 -2.87
C LEU A 316 -0.80 26.95 -2.36
N THR A 317 -0.02 28.03 -2.35
CA THR A 317 1.29 28.09 -1.68
C THR A 317 1.22 29.08 -0.53
N THR A 318 1.86 28.76 0.60
CA THR A 318 2.10 29.70 1.71
C THR A 318 3.20 29.15 2.62
N ASP A 319 4.19 29.99 2.93
CA ASP A 319 5.24 29.72 3.92
C ASP A 319 4.78 30.04 5.35
N SER A 320 3.54 30.53 5.52
CA SER A 320 2.95 30.89 6.80
C SER A 320 1.56 30.25 6.99
N PRO A 321 1.43 28.91 6.91
CA PRO A 321 0.14 28.22 6.99
C PRO A 321 -0.54 28.38 8.37
N PRO A 322 -1.89 28.34 8.44
CA PRO A 322 -2.82 28.25 7.31
C PRO A 322 -3.03 29.60 6.59
N ALA A 323 -3.46 29.54 5.34
CA ALA A 323 -3.98 30.72 4.62
C ALA A 323 -5.51 30.72 4.66
N ILE A 324 -6.11 31.90 4.56
CA ILE A 324 -7.55 32.14 4.55
C ILE A 324 -7.97 32.49 3.13
N VAL A 325 -8.95 31.75 2.60
CA VAL A 325 -9.42 31.86 1.21
C VAL A 325 -10.87 32.30 1.16
N SER A 326 -11.13 33.34 0.37
CA SER A 326 -12.47 33.82 0.02
C SER A 326 -12.64 33.81 -1.49
N MET A 327 -13.79 33.35 -1.96
CA MET A 327 -14.13 33.25 -3.38
C MET A 327 -15.52 33.80 -3.63
N GLU A 328 -15.61 34.74 -4.55
CA GLU A 328 -16.84 35.44 -4.88
C GLU A 328 -16.99 35.55 -6.39
N ILE A 329 -18.22 35.45 -6.88
CA ILE A 329 -18.53 35.60 -8.31
C ILE A 329 -19.26 36.91 -8.52
N TYR A 330 -18.80 37.67 -9.50
CA TYR A 330 -19.34 38.96 -9.87
C TYR A 330 -19.80 38.94 -11.34
N ASN A 331 -20.85 39.69 -11.65
CA ASN A 331 -21.18 39.97 -13.05
C ASN A 331 -20.27 41.09 -13.62
N LEU A 332 -20.34 41.34 -14.93
CA LEU A 332 -19.52 42.40 -15.57
C LEU A 332 -19.82 43.83 -15.09
N ARG A 333 -20.91 44.04 -14.34
CA ARG A 333 -21.24 45.33 -13.70
C ARG A 333 -20.62 45.46 -12.30
N GLY A 334 -19.86 44.46 -11.84
CA GLY A 334 -19.28 44.43 -10.50
C GLY A 334 -20.28 44.10 -9.39
N GLN A 335 -21.47 43.59 -9.72
CA GLN A 335 -22.45 43.17 -8.72
C GLN A 335 -22.15 41.74 -8.27
N LEU A 336 -22.16 41.50 -6.97
CA LEU A 336 -21.99 40.19 -6.37
C LEU A 336 -23.15 39.27 -6.82
N VAL A 337 -22.80 38.08 -7.29
CA VAL A 337 -23.71 37.05 -7.79
C VAL A 337 -23.82 35.91 -6.80
N ARG A 338 -22.67 35.45 -6.28
CA ARG A 338 -22.60 34.30 -5.38
C ARG A 338 -21.32 34.37 -4.54
N LYS A 339 -21.42 33.99 -3.27
CA LYS A 339 -20.24 33.62 -2.46
C LYS A 339 -20.02 32.11 -2.56
N ILE A 340 -18.81 31.73 -2.93
CA ILE A 340 -18.40 30.32 -3.07
C ILE A 340 -17.67 29.87 -1.79
N LEU A 341 -16.71 30.67 -1.32
CA LEU A 341 -16.00 30.47 -0.06
C LEU A 341 -15.97 31.79 0.71
N THR A 342 -16.10 31.74 2.03
CA THR A 342 -15.98 32.90 2.92
C THR A 342 -15.02 32.57 4.06
N ASP A 343 -13.85 33.19 4.04
CA ASP A 343 -12.79 33.08 5.05
C ASP A 343 -12.48 31.62 5.47
N VAL A 344 -12.30 30.74 4.49
CA VAL A 344 -12.03 29.32 4.76
C VAL A 344 -10.53 29.09 4.94
N GLU A 345 -10.14 28.50 6.06
CA GLU A 345 -8.75 28.11 6.31
C GLU A 345 -8.34 26.93 5.41
N GLN A 346 -7.17 27.08 4.80
CA GLN A 346 -6.57 26.12 3.89
C GLN A 346 -5.07 26.01 4.11
N LEU A 347 -4.55 24.80 3.97
CA LEU A 347 -3.12 24.46 4.09
C LEU A 347 -2.52 24.44 2.68
N PRO A 348 -1.19 24.56 2.52
CA PRO A 348 -0.54 24.46 1.21
C PRO A 348 -0.96 23.19 0.47
N GLY A 349 -1.33 23.31 -0.81
CA GLY A 349 -1.73 22.15 -1.60
C GLY A 349 -2.81 22.43 -2.64
N ARG A 350 -3.31 21.34 -3.21
CA ARG A 350 -4.29 21.36 -4.30
C ARG A 350 -5.72 21.38 -3.75
N TYR A 351 -6.56 22.22 -4.35
CA TYR A 351 -7.98 22.37 -4.02
C TYR A 351 -8.87 22.33 -5.28
N GLY A 352 -10.17 22.12 -5.08
CA GLY A 352 -11.19 22.28 -6.11
C GLY A 352 -11.49 21.06 -6.98
N SER A 353 -10.89 19.91 -6.70
CA SER A 353 -11.17 18.63 -7.35
C SER A 353 -11.94 17.68 -6.42
N SER A 354 -12.61 16.67 -6.98
CA SER A 354 -13.31 15.64 -6.20
C SER A 354 -12.40 14.85 -5.25
N ASN A 355 -11.09 14.84 -5.53
CA ASN A 355 -10.09 14.09 -4.75
C ASN A 355 -9.21 15.02 -3.88
N SER A 356 -9.50 16.33 -3.85
CA SER A 356 -8.81 17.26 -2.96
C SER A 356 -9.55 17.42 -1.63
N PRO A 357 -8.92 17.99 -0.58
CA PRO A 357 -9.55 18.16 0.73
C PRO A 357 -10.88 18.95 0.70
N LEU A 358 -11.08 19.78 -0.32
CA LEU A 358 -12.31 20.52 -0.55
C LEU A 358 -12.59 20.60 -2.06
N GLU A 359 -13.74 20.07 -2.49
CA GLU A 359 -14.28 20.32 -3.83
C GLU A 359 -14.94 21.71 -3.84
N ILE A 360 -14.72 22.47 -4.90
CA ILE A 360 -15.19 23.85 -5.02
C ILE A 360 -15.88 23.98 -6.37
N THR A 361 -17.18 24.26 -6.34
CA THR A 361 -18.01 24.37 -7.54
C THR A 361 -18.86 25.62 -7.54
N TRP A 362 -19.27 26.02 -8.74
CA TRP A 362 -20.40 26.91 -8.96
C TRP A 362 -21.39 26.25 -9.90
N ASP A 363 -22.58 25.99 -9.37
CA ASP A 363 -23.75 25.44 -10.06
C ASP A 363 -24.43 26.43 -11.02
N GLY A 364 -23.97 27.68 -11.06
CA GLY A 364 -24.60 28.74 -11.84
C GLY A 364 -25.80 29.39 -11.15
N LEU A 365 -26.01 29.13 -9.87
CA LEU A 365 -27.02 29.81 -9.05
C LEU A 365 -26.46 31.08 -8.41
N THR A 366 -27.35 32.04 -8.21
CA THR A 366 -27.10 33.25 -7.41
C THR A 366 -27.19 32.92 -5.91
N GLU A 367 -26.89 33.88 -5.05
CA GLU A 367 -27.07 33.76 -3.60
C GLU A 367 -28.53 33.40 -3.23
N ASP A 368 -29.51 33.94 -3.96
CA ASP A 368 -30.94 33.71 -3.74
C ASP A 368 -31.44 32.35 -4.31
N GLY A 369 -30.54 31.51 -4.83
CA GLY A 369 -30.88 30.21 -5.42
C GLY A 369 -31.50 30.29 -6.81
N THR A 370 -31.57 31.48 -7.43
CA THR A 370 -32.05 31.64 -8.80
C THR A 370 -30.93 31.42 -9.80
N MET A 371 -31.22 30.87 -10.99
CA MET A 371 -30.21 30.69 -12.03
C MET A 371 -29.67 32.04 -12.53
N ALA A 372 -28.36 32.21 -12.48
CA ALA A 372 -27.67 33.33 -13.09
C ALA A 372 -27.95 33.39 -14.60
N ASN A 373 -27.87 34.58 -15.20
CA ASN A 373 -28.13 34.77 -16.63
C ASN A 373 -26.99 34.21 -17.50
N ASN A 374 -27.27 33.94 -18.78
CA ASN A 374 -26.20 33.64 -19.73
C ASN A 374 -25.25 34.83 -19.80
N GLY A 375 -23.93 34.56 -19.76
CA GLY A 375 -22.96 35.63 -19.86
C GLY A 375 -21.60 35.30 -19.26
N ARG A 376 -20.76 36.34 -19.22
CA ARG A 376 -19.45 36.30 -18.60
C ARG A 376 -19.56 36.82 -17.17
N TYR A 377 -18.83 36.17 -16.29
CA TYR A 377 -18.71 36.46 -14.88
C TYR A 377 -17.23 36.47 -14.50
N ILE A 378 -16.92 37.10 -13.38
CA ILE A 378 -15.57 37.17 -12.81
C ILE A 378 -15.58 36.45 -11.48
N LEU A 379 -14.76 35.41 -11.35
CA LEU A 379 -14.36 34.85 -10.08
C LEU A 379 -13.29 35.76 -9.49
N ARG A 380 -13.56 36.32 -8.31
CA ARG A 380 -12.58 37.00 -7.46
C ARG A 380 -12.18 36.05 -6.34
N MET A 381 -10.91 35.70 -6.31
CA MET A 381 -10.30 34.92 -5.23
C MET A 381 -9.36 35.82 -4.44
N ASN A 382 -9.63 35.97 -3.15
CA ASN A 382 -8.76 36.65 -2.21
C ASN A 382 -8.17 35.61 -1.27
N VAL A 383 -6.84 35.65 -1.12
CA VAL A 383 -6.10 34.74 -0.24
C VAL A 383 -5.19 35.57 0.63
N ARG A 384 -5.20 35.31 1.93
CA ARG A 384 -4.31 35.96 2.89
C ARG A 384 -3.72 34.95 3.86
N ASP A 385 -2.49 35.17 4.28
CA ASP A 385 -1.89 34.43 5.39
C ASP A 385 -1.44 35.40 6.49
N GLY A 386 -0.62 34.94 7.44
CA GLY A 386 -0.12 35.78 8.52
C GLY A 386 0.79 36.95 8.08
N LYS A 387 1.20 36.99 6.80
CA LYS A 387 2.21 37.94 6.29
C LYS A 387 1.75 38.70 5.04
N ASN A 388 1.00 38.06 4.14
CA ASN A 388 0.73 38.53 2.80
C ASN A 388 -0.75 38.41 2.43
N GLU A 389 -1.14 39.11 1.37
CA GLU A 389 -2.45 39.00 0.73
C GLU A 389 -2.28 39.00 -0.79
N VAL A 390 -3.01 38.12 -1.48
CA VAL A 390 -2.99 37.93 -2.93
C VAL A 390 -4.42 37.91 -3.44
N GLU A 391 -4.67 38.66 -4.51
CA GLU A 391 -5.92 38.63 -5.26
C GLU A 391 -5.70 38.01 -6.65
N LYS A 392 -6.62 37.15 -7.06
CA LYS A 392 -6.72 36.61 -8.42
C LYS A 392 -8.11 36.83 -8.98
N LEU A 393 -8.16 37.20 -10.25
CA LEU A 393 -9.40 37.33 -11.01
C LEU A 393 -9.36 36.35 -12.18
N GLU A 394 -10.41 35.56 -12.34
CA GLU A 394 -10.57 34.65 -13.48
C GLU A 394 -11.94 34.76 -14.12
N GLN A 395 -12.00 34.59 -15.44
CA GLN A 395 -13.27 34.67 -16.16
C GLN A 395 -13.98 33.32 -16.16
N ILE A 396 -15.28 33.34 -15.89
CA ILE A 396 -16.16 32.18 -16.00
C ILE A 396 -17.35 32.49 -16.92
N ILE A 397 -17.65 31.58 -17.85
CA ILE A 397 -18.69 31.75 -18.86
C ILE A 397 -19.80 30.75 -18.60
N LEU A 398 -21.02 31.26 -18.40
CA LEU A 398 -22.23 30.46 -18.19
C LEU A 398 -23.10 30.49 -19.45
N ILE A 399 -23.48 29.30 -19.94
CA ILE A 399 -24.37 29.11 -21.08
C ILE A 399 -25.43 28.06 -20.73
N LYS A 400 -26.70 28.46 -20.70
CA LYS A 400 -27.84 27.55 -20.52
C LYS A 400 -28.13 26.71 -21.75
#